data_AF-A0A3P5YN77-F1
#
_entry.id   AF-A0A3P5YN77-F1
#
_cell.length_a   1.000
_cell.length_b   1.000
_cell.length_c   1.000
_cell.angle_alpha   90.00
_cell.angle_beta   90.00
_cell.angle_gamma   90.00
#
_symmetry.space_group_name_H-M   'P 1'
#
loop_
_entity.id
_entity.type
_entity.pdbx_description
1 polymer ?
#
loop_
_entity_poly.entity_id
_entity_poly.type
_entity_poly.pdbx_seq_one_letter_code
_entity_poly.pdbx_strand_id
1 'polypeptide(L)'
;CPVPADVDVRIIGPCIKSAVDNLGYTGPLNIIAIGILTDVPLDVLRAIYSSGIALHHVPTEMNGIKNVLYWWSTKNPSPTNFMLLSGERVFGATLESLASEGYNIIRSLFPYDANKVDSALNLSFTGEGCFFLWRSLLTVLRSDVDELEKNERGESALVCSTCDLKVDAKDFERFITHLYSKEHGLKVQDI
;
A
#
# COMPACT_ATOMS: atom_id res chain seq x y z
N CYS A 1 8.26 -1.27 -2.17
CA CYS A 1 7.98 -2.72 -2.07
C CYS A 1 7.53 -3.24 -3.42
N PRO A 2 8.45 -3.62 -4.33
CA PRO A 2 8.07 -4.16 -5.63
C PRO A 2 7.38 -5.52 -5.45
N VAL A 3 6.42 -5.81 -6.34
CA VAL A 3 5.81 -7.13 -6.41
C VAL A 3 6.85 -8.11 -6.98
N PRO A 4 7.06 -9.29 -6.37
CA PRO A 4 7.91 -10.33 -6.95
C PRO A 4 7.47 -10.72 -8.36
N ALA A 5 8.43 -11.04 -9.24
CA ALA A 5 8.14 -11.32 -10.66
C ALA A 5 7.28 -12.58 -10.90
N ASP A 6 7.25 -13.49 -9.92
CA ASP A 6 6.51 -14.75 -9.93
C ASP A 6 5.07 -14.62 -9.39
N VAL A 7 4.66 -13.43 -8.95
CA VAL A 7 3.34 -13.19 -8.36
C VAL A 7 2.42 -12.51 -9.37
N ASP A 8 1.22 -13.05 -9.56
CA ASP A 8 0.17 -12.35 -10.31
C ASP A 8 -0.28 -11.12 -9.53
N VAL A 9 0.08 -9.93 -10.03
CA VAL A 9 -0.26 -8.65 -9.41
C VAL A 9 -1.78 -8.48 -9.23
N ARG A 10 -2.59 -9.09 -10.08
CA ARG A 10 -4.05 -8.93 -10.09
C ARG A 10 -4.73 -9.53 -8.86
N ILE A 11 -4.09 -10.48 -8.18
CA ILE A 11 -4.63 -11.11 -6.97
C ILE A 11 -4.24 -10.37 -5.69
N ILE A 12 -3.31 -9.41 -5.73
CA ILE A 12 -2.76 -8.78 -4.51
C ILE A 12 -3.85 -8.09 -3.67
N GLY A 13 -4.70 -7.27 -4.28
CA GLY A 13 -5.80 -6.62 -3.56
C GLY A 13 -6.72 -7.62 -2.85
N PRO A 14 -7.28 -8.62 -3.56
CA PRO A 14 -8.05 -9.71 -2.95
C PRO A 14 -7.29 -10.47 -1.85
N CYS A 15 -6.00 -10.75 -2.04
CA CYS A 15 -5.19 -11.45 -1.04
C CYS A 15 -4.99 -10.61 0.23
N ILE A 16 -4.73 -9.30 0.09
CA ILE A 16 -4.64 -8.39 1.24
C ILE A 16 -5.96 -8.35 1.98
N LYS A 17 -7.08 -8.22 1.27
CA LYS A 17 -8.42 -8.24 1.88
C LYS A 17 -8.65 -9.53 2.66
N SER A 18 -8.44 -10.69 2.05
CA SER A 18 -8.58 -11.99 2.70
C SER A 18 -7.67 -12.12 3.94
N ALA A 19 -6.42 -11.65 3.86
CA ALA A 19 -5.51 -11.68 5.00
C ALA A 19 -6.02 -10.79 6.17
N VAL A 20 -6.56 -9.61 5.87
CA VAL A 20 -7.13 -8.70 6.88
C VAL A 20 -8.41 -9.28 7.49
N ASP A 21 -9.29 -9.86 6.67
CA ASP A 21 -10.52 -10.53 7.12
C ASP A 21 -10.19 -11.72 8.05
N ASN A 22 -9.18 -12.52 7.71
CA ASN A 22 -8.72 -13.66 8.51
C ASN A 22 -8.11 -13.26 9.86
N LEU A 23 -7.67 -12.00 10.01
CA LEU A 23 -7.27 -11.45 11.31
C LEU A 23 -8.45 -11.00 12.17
N GLY A 24 -9.68 -11.08 11.65
CA GLY A 24 -10.91 -10.66 12.34
C GLY A 24 -11.24 -9.17 12.19
N TYR A 25 -10.56 -8.45 11.29
CA TYR A 25 -10.92 -7.07 10.98
C TYR A 25 -12.09 -7.04 10.00
N THR A 26 -13.13 -6.28 10.33
CA THR A 26 -14.33 -6.13 9.50
C THR A 26 -14.61 -4.66 9.22
N GLY A 27 -15.18 -4.35 8.06
CA GLY A 27 -15.61 -3.00 7.70
C GLY A 27 -15.04 -2.52 6.36
N PRO A 28 -15.20 -1.23 6.04
CA PRO A 28 -14.63 -0.65 4.82
C PRO A 28 -13.11 -0.79 4.80
N LEU A 29 -12.58 -1.43 3.76
CA LEU A 29 -11.14 -1.57 3.53
C LEU A 29 -10.73 -0.66 2.38
N ASN A 30 -9.76 0.22 2.62
CA ASN A 30 -9.14 1.06 1.59
C ASN A 30 -7.66 0.68 1.45
N ILE A 31 -7.27 0.19 0.28
CA ILE A 31 -5.89 -0.20 -0.04
C ILE A 31 -5.33 0.80 -1.05
N ILE A 32 -4.22 1.45 -0.71
CA ILE A 32 -3.60 2.49 -1.54
C ILE A 32 -2.12 2.12 -1.77
N ALA A 33 -1.70 2.08 -3.03
CA ALA A 33 -0.29 2.03 -3.41
C ALA A 33 0.23 3.46 -3.60
N ILE A 34 1.28 3.80 -2.84
CA ILE A 34 1.86 5.16 -2.79
C ILE A 34 3.30 5.09 -3.29
N GLY A 35 3.69 6.00 -4.19
CA GLY A 35 5.07 6.10 -4.65
C GLY A 35 5.25 7.02 -5.85
N ILE A 36 6.46 7.04 -6.41
CA ILE A 36 6.75 7.70 -7.69
C ILE A 36 6.25 6.77 -8.81
N LEU A 37 4.96 6.89 -9.14
CA LEU A 37 4.33 5.96 -10.08
C LEU A 37 4.94 6.00 -11.50
N THR A 38 5.60 7.08 -11.90
CA THR A 38 6.31 7.15 -13.20
C THR A 38 7.49 6.20 -13.29
N ASP A 39 8.00 5.70 -12.16
CA ASP A 39 9.12 4.76 -12.08
C ASP A 39 8.64 3.29 -12.13
N VAL A 40 7.32 3.08 -12.18
CA VAL A 40 6.70 1.74 -12.24
C VAL A 40 6.22 1.47 -13.66
N PRO A 41 6.48 0.29 -14.23
CA PRO A 41 5.94 -0.09 -15.54
C PRO A 41 4.41 0.03 -15.61
N LEU A 42 3.90 0.56 -16.72
CA LEU A 42 2.47 0.86 -16.89
C LEU A 42 1.57 -0.39 -16.79
N ASP A 43 2.03 -1.51 -17.32
CA ASP A 43 1.35 -2.80 -17.21
C ASP A 43 1.22 -3.25 -15.75
N VAL A 44 2.27 -3.05 -14.95
CA VAL A 44 2.24 -3.32 -13.49
C VAL A 44 1.28 -2.37 -12.78
N LEU A 45 1.32 -1.06 -13.07
CA LEU A 45 0.36 -0.10 -12.49
C LEU A 45 -1.09 -0.46 -12.82
N ARG A 46 -1.36 -0.84 -14.06
CA ARG A 46 -2.69 -1.27 -14.51
C ARG A 46 -3.11 -2.54 -13.78
N ALA A 47 -2.21 -3.50 -13.59
CA ALA A 47 -2.49 -4.71 -12.85
C ALA A 47 -2.79 -4.43 -11.37
N ILE A 48 -1.98 -3.59 -10.70
CA ILE A 48 -2.22 -3.14 -9.32
C ILE A 48 -3.60 -2.50 -9.22
N TYR A 49 -3.89 -1.58 -10.12
CA TYR A 49 -5.18 -0.87 -10.12
C TYR A 49 -6.38 -1.79 -10.37
N SER A 50 -6.23 -2.74 -11.29
CA SER A 50 -7.26 -3.74 -11.60
C SER A 50 -7.52 -4.70 -10.43
N SER A 51 -6.56 -4.86 -9.52
CA SER A 51 -6.73 -5.63 -8.28
C SER A 51 -7.56 -4.90 -7.22
N GLY A 52 -8.04 -3.68 -7.49
CA GLY A 52 -8.83 -2.88 -6.56
C GLY A 52 -8.00 -1.96 -5.65
N ILE A 53 -6.70 -1.84 -5.91
CA ILE A 53 -5.80 -0.96 -5.15
C ILE A 53 -5.81 0.45 -5.77
N ALA A 54 -6.08 1.46 -4.94
CA ALA A 54 -5.98 2.87 -5.32
C ALA A 54 -4.52 3.27 -5.59
N LEU A 55 -4.30 4.28 -6.43
CA LEU A 55 -2.95 4.76 -6.76
C LEU A 55 -2.76 6.21 -6.29
N HIS A 56 -1.66 6.45 -5.59
CA HIS A 56 -1.29 7.79 -5.13
C HIS A 56 0.14 8.12 -5.54
N HIS A 57 0.28 8.98 -6.54
CA HIS A 57 1.56 9.52 -6.98
C HIS A 57 2.06 10.61 -6.03
N VAL A 58 3.30 10.46 -5.57
CA VAL A 58 4.01 11.46 -4.76
C VAL A 58 5.25 11.96 -5.50
N PRO A 59 5.66 13.22 -5.29
CA PRO A 59 6.81 13.80 -6.00
C PRO A 59 8.16 13.32 -5.45
N THR A 60 8.20 12.85 -4.21
CA THR A 60 9.39 12.33 -3.54
C THR A 60 9.03 11.10 -2.75
N GLU A 61 9.94 10.14 -2.62
CA GLU A 61 9.67 8.87 -1.92
C GLU A 61 9.37 9.10 -0.43
N MET A 62 10.39 9.31 0.40
CA MET A 62 10.21 9.35 1.85
C MET A 62 9.35 10.53 2.31
N ASN A 63 9.66 11.75 1.86
CA ASN A 63 8.97 12.94 2.32
C ASN A 63 7.53 13.01 1.79
N GLY A 64 7.34 12.63 0.51
CA GLY A 64 6.02 12.53 -0.09
C GLY A 64 5.13 11.51 0.63
N ILE A 65 5.63 10.31 0.92
CA ILE A 65 4.87 9.29 1.67
C ILE A 65 4.54 9.79 3.08
N LYS A 66 5.49 10.39 3.81
CA LYS A 66 5.23 10.97 5.15
C LYS A 66 4.11 12.01 5.11
N ASN A 67 4.10 12.88 4.10
CA ASN A 67 3.04 13.87 3.92
C ASN A 67 1.69 13.20 3.66
N VAL A 68 1.65 12.15 2.83
CA VAL A 68 0.41 11.38 2.60
C VAL A 68 -0.11 10.78 3.91
N LEU A 69 0.76 10.17 4.72
CA LEU A 69 0.39 9.62 6.03
C LEU A 69 -0.16 10.67 6.99
N TYR A 70 0.49 11.84 7.05
CA TYR A 70 0.05 12.96 7.86
C TYR A 70 -1.34 13.47 7.45
N TRP A 71 -1.54 13.75 6.15
CA TRP A 71 -2.85 14.20 5.68
C TRP A 71 -3.93 13.14 5.85
N TRP A 72 -3.59 11.86 5.68
CA TRP A 72 -4.50 10.76 5.93
C TRP A 72 -4.97 10.74 7.39
N SER A 73 -4.07 10.90 8.38
CA SER A 73 -4.46 10.87 9.80
C SER A 73 -5.38 12.03 10.17
N THR A 74 -5.16 13.23 9.61
CA THR A 74 -6.07 14.38 9.85
C THR A 74 -7.50 14.14 9.36
N LYS A 75 -7.69 13.29 8.34
CA LYS A 75 -8.98 12.98 7.73
C LYS A 75 -9.65 11.74 8.31
N ASN A 76 -8.90 10.90 9.03
CA ASN A 76 -9.35 9.62 9.56
C ASN A 76 -8.99 9.53 11.05
N PRO A 77 -9.65 10.30 11.93
CA PRO A 77 -9.30 10.33 13.35
C PRO A 77 -9.48 8.97 14.03
N SER A 78 -8.81 8.80 15.16
CA SER A 78 -8.98 7.65 16.05
C SER A 78 -10.45 7.48 16.52
N PRO A 79 -10.95 6.24 16.71
CA PRO A 79 -10.25 4.94 16.55
C PRO A 79 -10.35 4.40 15.12
N THR A 80 -9.20 4.27 14.43
CA THR A 80 -9.12 3.70 13.08
C THR A 80 -8.02 2.64 13.01
N ASN A 81 -8.28 1.54 12.31
CA ASN A 81 -7.28 0.52 12.00
C ASN A 81 -6.37 1.02 10.88
N PHE A 82 -5.05 0.91 11.05
CA PHE A 82 -4.09 1.36 10.06
C PHE A 82 -3.01 0.31 9.83
N MET A 83 -2.76 -0.01 8.55
CA MET A 83 -1.73 -0.96 8.15
C MET A 83 -0.80 -0.29 7.14
N LEU A 84 0.51 -0.36 7.40
CA LEU A 84 1.55 0.08 6.46
C LEU A 84 2.36 -1.14 5.97
N LEU A 85 2.32 -1.38 4.67
CA LEU A 85 3.16 -2.35 3.97
C LEU A 85 4.41 -1.62 3.42
N SER A 86 5.51 -1.62 4.19
CA SER A 86 6.76 -0.99 3.78
C SER A 86 7.99 -1.75 4.29
N GLY A 87 9.03 -1.83 3.48
CA GLY A 87 10.36 -2.32 3.87
C GLY A 87 11.22 -1.26 4.57
N GLU A 88 10.78 0.00 4.57
CA GLU A 88 11.56 1.11 5.09
C GLU A 88 11.33 1.33 6.59
N ARG A 89 12.43 1.29 7.36
CA ARG A 89 12.40 1.51 8.82
C ARG A 89 12.06 2.95 9.20
N VAL A 90 12.21 3.91 8.27
CA VAL A 90 12.00 5.35 8.51
C VAL A 90 10.59 5.68 9.00
N PHE A 91 9.60 4.82 8.72
CA PHE A 91 8.21 5.03 9.10
C PHE A 91 7.88 4.55 10.52
N GLY A 92 8.83 3.92 11.23
CA GLY A 92 8.62 3.40 12.59
C GLY A 92 8.11 4.46 13.57
N ALA A 93 8.78 5.62 13.63
CA ALA A 93 8.39 6.72 14.50
C ALA A 93 7.00 7.30 14.14
N THR A 94 6.65 7.35 12.86
CA THR A 94 5.31 7.78 12.42
C THR A 94 4.24 6.81 12.92
N LEU A 95 4.48 5.50 12.81
CA LEU A 95 3.54 4.48 13.30
C LEU A 95 3.40 4.52 14.83
N GLU A 96 4.48 4.79 15.56
CA GLU A 96 4.45 4.96 17.02
C GLU A 96 3.65 6.20 17.43
N SER A 97 3.82 7.32 16.72
CA SER A 97 3.01 8.54 16.94
C SER A 97 1.52 8.25 16.76
N LEU A 98 1.14 7.60 15.66
CA LEU A 98 -0.25 7.20 15.42
C LEU A 98 -0.78 6.25 16.50
N ALA A 99 0.02 5.26 16.94
CA ALA A 99 -0.39 4.39 18.05
C ALA A 99 -0.63 5.20 19.33
N SER A 100 0.21 6.20 19.63
CA SER A 100 0.04 7.08 20.80
C SER A 100 -1.20 7.99 20.71
N GLU A 101 -1.65 8.30 19.49
CA GLU A 101 -2.89 9.03 19.20
C GLU A 101 -4.13 8.12 19.24
N GLY A 102 -3.98 6.84 19.58
CA GLY A 102 -5.07 5.88 19.77
C GLY A 102 -5.47 5.09 18.52
N TYR A 103 -4.68 5.13 17.45
CA TYR A 103 -4.90 4.27 16.28
C TYR A 103 -4.53 2.82 16.57
N ASN A 104 -5.23 1.88 15.95
CA ASN A 104 -4.87 0.47 16.01
C ASN A 104 -3.92 0.12 14.86
N ILE A 105 -2.62 0.05 15.15
CA ILE A 105 -1.59 -0.18 14.14
C ILE A 105 -1.40 -1.68 13.88
N ILE A 106 -1.77 -2.11 12.68
CA ILE A 106 -1.52 -3.45 12.15
C ILE A 106 -0.11 -3.45 11.55
N ARG A 107 0.86 -4.01 12.28
CA ARG A 107 2.26 -4.04 11.85
C ARG A 107 2.50 -5.18 10.86
N SER A 108 3.06 -4.84 9.70
CA SER A 108 3.57 -5.81 8.74
C SER A 108 5.10 -5.89 8.82
N LEU A 109 5.66 -7.10 8.77
CA LEU A 109 7.08 -7.32 8.54
C LEU A 109 7.29 -7.61 7.06
N PHE A 110 7.83 -6.64 6.33
CA PHE A 110 8.36 -6.89 4.98
C PHE A 110 9.72 -7.60 5.13
N PRO A 111 9.91 -8.82 4.59
CA PRO A 111 11.20 -9.45 4.65
C PRO A 111 12.13 -8.72 3.69
N TYR A 112 13.05 -7.95 4.26
CA TYR A 112 14.15 -7.31 3.52
C TYR A 112 15.08 -8.36 2.87
N ASP A 113 15.00 -9.62 3.31
CA ASP A 113 15.77 -10.74 2.78
C ASP A 113 15.08 -12.06 3.17
N ALA A 114 14.63 -12.84 2.19
CA ALA A 114 13.98 -14.15 2.44
C ALA A 114 14.91 -15.13 3.18
N ASN A 115 16.23 -14.93 3.12
CA ASN A 115 17.23 -15.75 3.80
C ASN A 115 17.53 -15.28 5.23
N LYS A 116 17.02 -14.11 5.66
CA LYS A 116 17.18 -13.59 7.04
C LYS A 116 15.90 -13.68 7.87
N VAL A 117 14.85 -14.33 7.38
CA VAL A 117 13.66 -14.62 8.18
C VAL A 117 14.06 -15.43 9.43
N ASP A 118 15.07 -16.29 9.33
CA ASP A 118 15.64 -17.04 10.46
C ASP A 118 16.59 -16.19 11.33
N SER A 119 17.23 -15.16 10.78
CA SER A 119 18.13 -14.28 11.55
C SER A 119 17.40 -13.17 12.31
N ALA A 120 16.17 -12.83 11.89
CA ALA A 120 15.29 -11.88 12.57
C ALA A 120 14.74 -12.42 13.91
N LEU A 121 14.98 -13.69 14.23
CA LEU A 121 14.67 -14.33 15.51
C LEU A 121 15.36 -13.68 16.73
N ASN A 122 16.43 -12.88 16.51
CA ASN A 122 17.21 -12.26 17.59
C ASN A 122 16.92 -10.76 17.83
N LEU A 123 16.01 -10.14 17.06
CA LEU A 123 15.59 -8.76 17.33
C LEU A 123 14.37 -8.81 18.25
N SER A 124 14.57 -8.38 19.49
CA SER A 124 13.59 -8.32 20.57
C SER A 124 12.46 -7.31 20.30
N PHE A 125 11.66 -7.56 19.27
CA PHE A 125 10.33 -6.99 19.14
C PHE A 125 9.34 -8.10 19.44
N THR A 126 8.90 -8.15 20.69
CA THR A 126 7.83 -9.02 21.16
C THR A 126 6.59 -8.80 20.30
N GLY A 127 6.22 -9.79 19.50
CA GLY A 127 4.97 -9.76 18.76
C GLY A 127 4.92 -10.82 17.66
N GLU A 128 4.64 -12.06 18.03
CA GLU A 128 4.33 -13.16 17.10
C GLU A 128 3.37 -12.72 15.97
N GLY A 129 2.44 -11.80 16.25
CA GLY A 129 1.46 -11.28 15.28
C GLY A 129 2.02 -10.53 14.06
N CYS A 130 3.21 -9.93 14.12
CA CYS A 130 3.78 -9.18 12.99
C CYS A 130 4.31 -10.11 11.88
N PHE A 131 4.72 -11.33 12.25
CA PHE A 131 5.23 -12.34 11.33
C PHE A 131 4.12 -13.12 10.63
N PHE A 132 2.94 -13.22 11.26
CA PHE A 132 1.78 -13.90 10.69
C PHE A 132 1.26 -13.21 9.44
N LEU A 133 1.26 -11.88 9.36
CA LEU A 133 0.65 -11.16 8.23
C LEU A 133 1.34 -11.39 6.89
N TRP A 134 2.65 -11.28 6.82
CA TRP A 134 3.36 -11.49 5.57
C TRP A 134 3.43 -12.97 5.20
N ARG A 135 3.55 -13.89 6.18
CA ARG A 135 3.46 -15.32 5.92
C ARG A 135 2.06 -15.69 5.44
N SER A 136 1.00 -15.21 6.08
CA SER A 136 -0.38 -15.39 5.63
C SER A 136 -0.60 -14.78 4.25
N LEU A 137 -0.09 -13.57 3.98
CA LEU A 137 -0.18 -12.95 2.67
C LEU A 137 0.56 -13.77 1.61
N LEU A 138 1.79 -14.22 1.87
CA LEU A 138 2.54 -15.08 0.95
C LEU A 138 1.89 -16.46 0.78
N THR A 139 1.34 -17.04 1.84
CA THR A 139 0.62 -18.32 1.77
C THR A 139 -0.62 -18.17 0.90
N VAL A 140 -1.39 -17.09 1.06
CA VAL A 140 -2.54 -16.79 0.21
C VAL A 140 -2.10 -16.50 -1.23
N LEU A 141 -1.03 -15.72 -1.44
CA LEU A 141 -0.48 -15.42 -2.77
C LEU A 141 0.09 -16.64 -3.50
N ARG A 142 0.55 -17.66 -2.77
CA ARG A 142 1.16 -18.89 -3.30
C ARG A 142 0.22 -20.09 -3.33
N SER A 143 -1.00 -19.94 -2.83
CA SER A 143 -2.03 -20.97 -2.95
C SER A 143 -2.76 -20.77 -4.27
N ASP A 144 -3.11 -21.86 -4.97
CA ASP A 144 -3.96 -21.81 -6.17
C ASP A 144 -5.38 -21.39 -5.73
N VAL A 145 -5.66 -20.08 -5.74
CA VAL A 145 -6.96 -19.56 -5.32
C VAL A 145 -7.89 -19.41 -6.52
N ASP A 146 -8.52 -20.53 -6.89
CA ASP A 146 -9.61 -20.59 -7.88
C ASP A 146 -10.88 -19.84 -7.41
N GLU A 147 -10.95 -19.44 -6.13
CA GLU A 147 -12.15 -18.84 -5.50
C GLU A 147 -11.91 -17.48 -4.80
N LEU A 148 -10.99 -16.63 -5.30
CA LEU A 148 -11.03 -15.21 -4.89
C LEU A 148 -12.17 -14.52 -5.63
N GLU A 149 -13.31 -14.38 -4.95
CA GLU A 149 -14.44 -13.61 -5.46
C GLU A 149 -13.97 -12.22 -5.91
N LYS A 150 -14.20 -11.90 -7.19
CA LYS A 150 -14.02 -10.56 -7.76
C LYS A 150 -15.10 -9.64 -7.19
N ASN A 151 -14.97 -9.29 -5.92
CA ASN A 151 -15.96 -8.48 -5.21
C ASN A 151 -15.80 -7.00 -5.51
N GLU A 152 -16.92 -6.30 -5.28
CA GLU A 152 -17.17 -4.92 -5.67
C GLU A 152 -16.02 -3.98 -5.29
N ARG A 153 -15.65 -3.22 -6.31
CA ARG A 153 -14.58 -2.22 -6.26
C ARG A 153 -14.97 -1.14 -5.26
N GLY A 154 -14.34 -1.14 -4.08
CA GLY A 154 -14.32 0.03 -3.21
C GLY A 154 -13.81 1.24 -4.01
N GLU A 155 -14.17 2.47 -3.62
CA GLU A 155 -13.79 3.69 -4.35
C GLU A 155 -12.26 3.82 -4.50
N SER A 156 -11.69 3.23 -5.55
CA SER A 156 -10.25 3.26 -5.82
C SER A 156 -9.85 4.63 -6.35
N ALA A 157 -9.53 5.56 -5.45
CA ALA A 157 -9.10 6.90 -5.82
C ALA A 157 -7.76 6.88 -6.59
N LEU A 158 -7.65 7.78 -7.57
CA LEU A 158 -6.41 8.04 -8.31
C LEU A 158 -5.97 9.47 -7.97
N VAL A 159 -4.81 9.61 -7.32
CA VAL A 159 -4.36 10.87 -6.71
C VAL A 159 -2.93 11.19 -7.14
N CYS A 160 -2.66 12.46 -7.43
CA CYS A 160 -1.32 12.99 -7.68
C CYS A 160 -1.06 14.20 -6.78
N SER A 161 -0.16 14.05 -5.80
CA SER A 161 0.21 15.13 -4.88
C SER A 161 0.97 16.26 -5.57
N THR A 162 1.75 15.95 -6.61
CA THR A 162 2.53 16.95 -7.38
C THR A 162 1.63 18.02 -8.02
N CYS A 163 0.43 17.61 -8.43
CA CYS A 163 -0.48 18.44 -9.20
C CYS A 163 -1.78 18.79 -8.47
N ASP A 164 -1.94 18.36 -7.21
CA ASP A 164 -3.19 18.39 -6.46
C ASP A 164 -4.38 17.83 -7.26
N LEU A 165 -4.13 16.75 -8.01
CA LEU A 165 -5.12 16.11 -8.86
C LEU A 165 -5.73 14.90 -8.15
N LYS A 166 -7.06 14.84 -8.14
CA LYS A 166 -7.83 13.63 -7.80
C LYS A 166 -8.78 13.32 -8.95
N VAL A 167 -8.73 12.11 -9.49
CA VAL A 167 -9.66 11.65 -10.53
C VAL A 167 -10.51 10.48 -10.03
N ASP A 168 -11.65 10.29 -10.70
CA ASP A 168 -12.59 9.21 -10.41
C ASP A 168 -11.92 7.84 -10.64
N ALA A 169 -12.37 6.84 -9.90
CA ALA A 169 -11.92 5.46 -10.06
C ALA A 169 -12.15 4.92 -11.49
N LYS A 170 -13.02 5.50 -12.31
CA LYS A 170 -13.25 5.02 -13.68
C LYS A 170 -12.23 5.58 -14.70
N ASP A 171 -11.44 6.57 -14.31
CA ASP A 171 -10.62 7.40 -15.21
C ASP A 171 -9.11 7.04 -15.18
N PHE A 172 -8.76 5.76 -15.18
CA PHE A 172 -7.35 5.30 -15.15
C PHE A 172 -6.50 5.88 -16.28
N GLU A 173 -6.99 5.81 -17.53
CA GLU A 173 -6.23 6.28 -18.69
C GLU A 173 -5.99 7.80 -18.65
N ARG A 174 -6.95 8.56 -18.12
CA ARG A 174 -6.79 10.01 -17.88
C ARG A 174 -5.70 10.27 -16.85
N PHE A 175 -5.67 9.50 -15.76
CA PHE A 175 -4.63 9.62 -14.74
C PHE A 175 -3.23 9.29 -15.28
N ILE A 176 -3.10 8.21 -16.05
CA ILE A 176 -1.85 7.83 -16.70
C ILE A 176 -1.40 8.91 -17.69
N THR A 177 -2.30 9.38 -18.54
CA THR A 177 -2.01 10.48 -19.48
C THR A 177 -1.51 11.72 -18.75
N HIS A 178 -2.09 12.02 -17.59
CA HIS A 178 -1.64 13.11 -16.73
C HIS A 178 -0.21 12.89 -16.21
N LEU A 179 0.11 11.72 -15.65
CA LEU A 179 1.45 11.44 -15.09
C LEU A 179 2.57 11.55 -16.14
N TYR A 180 2.28 11.20 -17.39
CA TYR A 180 3.25 11.29 -18.50
C TYR A 180 3.13 12.59 -19.31
N SER A 181 2.32 13.55 -18.86
CA SER A 181 2.18 14.87 -19.49
C SER A 181 3.41 15.74 -19.24
N LYS A 182 3.68 16.67 -20.17
CA LYS A 182 4.80 17.62 -20.01
C LYS A 182 4.55 18.56 -18.82
N GLU A 183 3.31 18.93 -18.60
CA GLU A 183 2.86 19.81 -17.51
C GLU A 183 3.16 19.20 -16.14
N HIS A 184 2.96 17.88 -15.99
CA HIS A 184 3.35 17.16 -14.79
C HIS A 184 4.88 17.14 -14.64
N GLY A 185 5.61 16.82 -15.71
CA GLY A 185 7.07 16.79 -15.70
C GLY A 185 7.72 18.12 -15.29
N LEU A 186 7.15 19.25 -15.72
CA LEU A 186 7.63 20.58 -15.30
C LEU A 186 7.48 20.81 -13.80
N LYS A 187 6.32 20.44 -13.23
CA LYS A 187 6.07 20.60 -11.79
C LYS A 187 6.95 19.71 -10.92
N VAL A 188 7.38 18.56 -11.42
CA VAL A 188 8.35 17.71 -10.70
C VAL A 188 9.72 18.38 -10.62
N GLN A 189 10.11 19.17 -11.62
CA GLN A 189 11.41 19.87 -11.63
C GLN A 189 11.47 21.06 -10.66
N ASP A 190 10.31 21.57 -10.24
CA ASP A 190 10.18 22.71 -9.32
C ASP A 190 10.14 22.30 -7.83
N ILE A 191 10.28 21.01 -7.51
CA ILE A 191 10.22 20.42 -6.15
C ILE A 191 11.62 20.06 -5.64
#